data_AF-A0A7W4GGQ0-F1
#
_entry.id   AF-A0A7W4GGQ0-F1
#
_cell.length_a   1.000
_cell.length_b   1.000
_cell.length_c   1.000
_cell.angle_alpha   90.00
_cell.angle_beta   90.00
_cell.angle_gamma   90.00
#
_symmetry.space_group_name_H-M   'P 1'
#
loop_
_entity.id
_entity.type
_entity.pdbx_description
1 polymer ?
#
loop_
_entity_poly.entity_id
_entity_poly.type
_entity_poly.pdbx_seq_one_letter_code
_entity_poly.pdbx_strand_id
1 'polypeptide(L)'
;MKATSQYAQSLAELKARPTHYLKEVGDQWQTPPALFWGVFAKFGPFVLDIFSDGENNKCANYYTVEDNALIQDWAKDLNGCKGFANPPYSRSSYDDKQAITGMRNIIDKTRLERDKGAKVIYLIKSATSEVWWPEDANHVCFIRGRISFDLPAWFKPANKTQSASSAGFACAIAIFDKDWRGERMSYINRDDLLRDGQVMLEIINVAAFHTPTATTIKNTVEIIQDDTEIGEQIDIEQLIAKDAETEPATTKWPSEVRYIVEECFKANPNKHNDHRAHVLLELANKRLLEKMRPSQIIAELNTMLVQCEPMGDAA
;
A
#
# COMPACT_ATOMS: atom_id res chain seq x y z
N MET A 1 -29.27 0.24 -21.05
CA MET A 1 -28.08 1.05 -20.65
C MET A 1 -28.55 2.02 -19.59
N LYS A 2 -27.94 2.04 -18.41
CA LYS A 2 -28.21 3.11 -17.42
C LYS A 2 -27.81 4.42 -18.07
N ALA A 3 -28.67 5.44 -18.02
CA ALA A 3 -28.27 6.78 -18.46
C ALA A 3 -27.10 7.23 -17.57
N THR A 4 -26.03 7.72 -18.19
CA THR A 4 -24.89 8.29 -17.46
C THR A 4 -25.36 9.55 -16.73
N SER A 5 -25.09 9.67 -15.43
CA SER A 5 -25.53 10.84 -14.65
C SER A 5 -24.97 12.15 -15.21
N GLN A 6 -25.69 13.26 -15.03
CA GLN A 6 -25.23 14.58 -15.50
C GLN A 6 -23.86 14.97 -14.93
N TYR A 7 -23.59 14.56 -13.68
CA TYR A 7 -22.29 14.77 -13.05
C TYR A 7 -21.19 14.00 -13.79
N ALA A 8 -21.40 12.71 -14.09
CA ALA A 8 -20.42 11.89 -14.80
C ALA A 8 -20.18 12.41 -16.23
N GLN A 9 -21.24 12.85 -16.93
CA GLN A 9 -21.10 13.49 -18.25
C GLN A 9 -20.27 14.78 -18.17
N SER A 10 -20.58 15.66 -17.22
CA SER A 10 -19.85 16.93 -17.03
C SER A 10 -18.37 16.69 -16.71
N LEU A 11 -18.06 15.66 -15.92
CA LEU A 11 -16.70 15.26 -15.63
C LEU A 11 -15.98 14.71 -16.88
N ALA A 12 -16.63 13.85 -17.67
CA ALA A 12 -16.08 13.34 -18.91
C ALA A 12 -15.79 14.46 -19.92
N GLU A 13 -16.72 15.39 -20.08
CA GLU A 13 -16.54 16.59 -20.92
C GLU A 13 -15.38 17.47 -20.45
N LEU A 14 -15.22 17.63 -19.14
CA LEU A 14 -14.10 18.37 -18.57
C LEU A 14 -12.77 17.70 -18.93
N LYS A 15 -12.64 16.39 -18.67
CA LYS A 15 -11.42 15.62 -18.96
C LYS A 15 -11.01 15.64 -20.44
N ALA A 16 -11.99 15.74 -21.33
CA ALA A 16 -11.77 15.77 -22.77
C ALA A 16 -11.22 17.10 -23.29
N ARG A 17 -11.18 18.16 -22.48
CA ARG A 17 -10.68 19.48 -22.90
C ARG A 17 -9.17 19.45 -23.15
N PRO A 18 -8.66 20.27 -24.10
CA PRO A 18 -7.23 20.32 -24.38
C PRO A 18 -6.42 20.92 -23.23
N THR A 19 -7.01 21.82 -22.45
CA THR A 19 -6.41 22.51 -21.31
C THR A 19 -7.43 22.81 -20.22
N HIS A 20 -6.94 23.06 -19.00
CA HIS A 20 -7.73 23.17 -17.78
C HIS A 20 -7.16 24.24 -16.84
N TYR A 21 -8.05 24.88 -16.09
CA TYR A 21 -7.71 25.71 -14.94
C TYR A 21 -7.79 24.91 -13.64
N LEU A 22 -6.95 25.22 -12.65
CA LEU A 22 -6.93 24.53 -11.36
C LEU A 22 -8.31 24.55 -10.65
N LYS A 23 -9.04 25.66 -10.77
CA LYS A 23 -10.37 25.82 -10.20
C LYS A 23 -11.41 24.85 -10.78
N GLU A 24 -11.15 24.26 -11.94
CA GLU A 24 -12.04 23.30 -12.60
C GLU A 24 -11.84 21.86 -12.12
N VAL A 25 -10.68 21.54 -11.51
CA VAL A 25 -10.37 20.19 -11.03
C VAL A 25 -11.43 19.69 -10.04
N GLY A 26 -11.95 20.58 -9.19
CA GLY A 26 -13.09 20.29 -8.32
C GLY A 26 -12.85 19.08 -7.41
N ASP A 27 -13.67 18.05 -7.55
CA ASP A 27 -13.62 16.85 -6.71
C ASP A 27 -12.47 15.88 -7.07
N GLN A 28 -11.70 16.18 -8.11
CA GLN A 28 -10.78 15.21 -8.73
C GLN A 28 -9.35 15.27 -8.17
N TRP A 29 -9.13 16.05 -7.09
CA TRP A 29 -7.85 16.07 -6.37
C TRP A 29 -7.58 14.72 -5.70
N GLN A 30 -6.36 14.22 -5.87
CA GLN A 30 -6.00 12.87 -5.50
C GLN A 30 -5.14 12.84 -4.22
N THR A 31 -5.36 11.81 -3.40
CA THR A 31 -4.48 11.55 -2.24
C THR A 31 -3.12 11.05 -2.75
N PRO A 32 -2.00 11.70 -2.36
CA PRO A 32 -0.67 11.23 -2.78
C PRO A 32 -0.36 9.83 -2.24
N PRO A 33 0.40 9.00 -2.97
CA PRO A 33 0.70 7.62 -2.56
C PRO A 33 1.29 7.52 -1.15
N ALA A 34 2.29 8.33 -0.81
CA ALA A 34 2.91 8.32 0.51
C ALA A 34 1.91 8.71 1.62
N LEU A 35 0.99 9.64 1.34
CA LEU A 35 -0.04 9.98 2.31
C LEU A 35 -1.02 8.83 2.53
N PHE A 36 -1.50 8.21 1.44
CA PHE A 36 -2.40 7.06 1.52
C PHE A 36 -1.77 5.91 2.32
N TRP A 37 -0.53 5.53 1.99
CA TRP A 37 0.15 4.43 2.67
C TRP A 37 0.51 4.75 4.12
N GLY A 38 0.77 6.02 4.45
CA GLY A 38 0.92 6.46 5.83
C GLY A 38 -0.37 6.26 6.63
N VAL A 39 -1.51 6.66 6.06
CA VAL A 39 -2.83 6.47 6.68
C VAL A 39 -3.16 4.97 6.78
N PHE A 40 -2.81 4.18 5.75
CA PHE A 40 -2.96 2.73 5.74
C PHE A 40 -2.14 2.07 6.86
N ALA A 41 -0.88 2.47 7.05
CA ALA A 41 -0.01 1.92 8.09
C ALA A 41 -0.56 2.16 9.51
N LYS A 42 -1.26 3.27 9.74
CA LYS A 42 -1.83 3.62 11.05
C LYS A 42 -3.23 3.05 11.30
N PHE A 43 -4.08 3.09 10.28
CA PHE A 43 -5.52 2.86 10.46
C PHE A 43 -6.10 1.76 9.56
N GLY A 44 -5.29 1.22 8.65
CA GLY A 44 -5.65 0.13 7.74
C GLY A 44 -5.71 -1.25 8.42
N PRO A 45 -5.61 -2.32 7.62
CA PRO A 45 -5.58 -2.32 6.15
C PRO A 45 -6.92 -1.90 5.52
N PHE A 46 -6.88 -1.28 4.34
CA PHE A 46 -8.06 -0.91 3.55
C PHE A 46 -8.26 -1.87 2.38
N VAL A 47 -9.51 -2.25 2.09
CA VAL A 47 -9.86 -3.18 0.99
C VAL A 47 -10.74 -2.55 -0.09
N LEU A 48 -11.27 -1.36 0.17
CA LEU A 48 -12.21 -0.65 -0.70
C LEU A 48 -11.92 0.85 -0.67
N ASP A 49 -11.78 1.47 -1.85
CA ASP A 49 -11.73 2.92 -2.01
C ASP A 49 -13.12 3.44 -2.39
N ILE A 50 -13.76 4.15 -1.45
CA ILE A 50 -15.18 4.51 -1.56
C ILE A 50 -15.43 5.54 -2.66
N PHE A 51 -14.45 6.41 -2.97
CA PHE A 51 -14.62 7.51 -3.92
C PHE A 51 -13.44 7.55 -4.89
N SER A 52 -13.59 6.90 -6.04
CA SER A 52 -12.57 6.85 -7.08
C SER A 52 -13.10 7.35 -8.43
N ASP A 53 -12.17 7.77 -9.27
CA ASP A 53 -12.37 8.08 -10.68
C ASP A 53 -11.95 6.90 -11.59
N GLY A 54 -11.70 5.72 -10.99
CA GLY A 54 -11.27 4.49 -11.67
C GLY A 54 -9.79 4.45 -12.08
N GLU A 55 -9.17 5.61 -12.27
CA GLU A 55 -7.73 5.73 -12.58
C GLU A 55 -6.89 6.12 -11.35
N ASN A 56 -7.54 6.58 -10.28
CA ASN A 56 -6.89 7.14 -9.09
C ASN A 56 -7.04 6.27 -7.83
N ASN A 57 -7.70 5.12 -7.96
CA ASN A 57 -8.06 4.22 -6.88
C ASN A 57 -6.84 3.81 -6.06
N LYS A 58 -7.02 3.73 -4.73
CA LYS A 58 -5.97 3.32 -3.80
C LYS A 58 -6.11 1.87 -3.33
N CYS A 59 -7.26 1.26 -3.60
CA CYS A 59 -7.54 -0.15 -3.32
C CYS A 59 -7.89 -0.88 -4.62
N ALA A 60 -7.76 -2.22 -4.60
CA ALA A 60 -8.14 -3.06 -5.74
C ALA A 60 -9.64 -2.98 -6.05
N ASN A 61 -10.47 -2.89 -5.00
CA ASN A 61 -11.90 -2.61 -5.13
C ASN A 61 -12.15 -1.12 -4.92
N TYR A 62 -13.05 -0.54 -5.70
CA TYR A 62 -13.43 0.86 -5.61
C TYR A 62 -14.78 1.10 -6.26
N TYR A 63 -15.42 2.22 -5.92
CA TYR A 63 -16.58 2.72 -6.66
C TYR A 63 -16.19 3.91 -7.53
N THR A 64 -16.69 3.92 -8.77
CA THR A 64 -16.64 5.09 -9.64
C THR A 64 -17.89 5.95 -9.51
N VAL A 65 -17.91 7.06 -10.24
CA VAL A 65 -19.08 7.91 -10.32
C VAL A 65 -20.28 7.23 -10.99
N GLU A 66 -20.04 6.30 -11.91
CA GLU A 66 -21.07 5.48 -12.56
C GLU A 66 -21.68 4.47 -11.58
N ASP A 67 -20.88 3.94 -10.66
CA ASP A 67 -21.38 3.08 -9.58
C ASP A 67 -22.22 3.87 -8.58
N ASN A 68 -21.88 5.14 -8.35
CA ASN A 68 -22.44 6.00 -7.31
C ASN A 68 -22.36 5.34 -5.92
N ALA A 69 -21.28 5.64 -5.19
CA ALA A 69 -21.06 5.11 -3.85
C ALA A 69 -22.27 5.31 -2.90
N LEU A 70 -23.08 6.37 -3.05
CA LEU A 70 -24.18 6.66 -2.11
C LEU A 70 -25.35 5.67 -2.19
N ILE A 71 -25.45 4.87 -3.25
CA ILE A 71 -26.47 3.80 -3.38
C ILE A 71 -25.94 2.40 -3.11
N GLN A 72 -24.63 2.25 -2.87
CA GLN A 72 -24.01 0.95 -2.62
C GLN A 72 -24.22 0.51 -1.17
N ASP A 73 -24.09 -0.80 -0.91
CA ASP A 73 -24.10 -1.38 0.44
C ASP A 73 -22.66 -1.57 0.92
N TRP A 74 -22.11 -0.52 1.55
CA TRP A 74 -20.70 -0.50 1.96
C TRP A 74 -20.44 -1.55 3.03
N ALA A 75 -21.36 -1.74 3.98
CA ALA A 75 -21.17 -2.73 5.04
C ALA A 75 -21.04 -4.14 4.46
N LYS A 76 -21.89 -4.48 3.48
CA LYS A 76 -21.81 -5.75 2.76
C LYS A 76 -20.51 -5.90 1.99
N ASP A 77 -20.13 -4.90 1.20
CA ASP A 77 -18.96 -5.00 0.31
C ASP A 77 -17.64 -4.96 1.08
N LEU A 78 -17.61 -4.28 2.24
CA LEU A 78 -16.49 -4.32 3.17
C LEU A 78 -16.40 -5.64 3.93
N ASN A 79 -17.52 -6.32 4.19
CA ASN A 79 -17.57 -7.61 4.89
C ASN A 79 -16.73 -7.63 6.19
N GLY A 80 -16.88 -6.59 7.01
CA GLY A 80 -16.14 -6.41 8.27
C GLY A 80 -14.71 -5.84 8.14
N CYS A 81 -14.19 -5.70 6.91
CA CYS A 81 -12.95 -4.99 6.62
C CYS A 81 -13.17 -3.46 6.60
N LYS A 82 -12.11 -2.70 6.27
CA LYS A 82 -12.11 -1.24 6.29
C LYS A 82 -12.05 -0.62 4.90
N GLY A 83 -12.78 0.46 4.71
CA GLY A 83 -12.75 1.29 3.50
C GLY A 83 -11.98 2.60 3.72
N PHE A 84 -11.34 3.08 2.66
CA PHE A 84 -10.72 4.41 2.60
C PHE A 84 -11.64 5.38 1.85
N ALA A 85 -11.69 6.64 2.30
CA ALA A 85 -12.48 7.68 1.65
C ALA A 85 -11.73 9.02 1.58
N ASN A 86 -11.53 9.50 0.35
CA ASN A 86 -11.21 10.91 0.04
C ASN A 86 -12.39 11.49 -0.74
N PRO A 87 -13.40 12.07 -0.05
CA PRO A 87 -14.70 12.33 -0.65
C PRO A 87 -14.73 13.58 -1.56
N PRO A 88 -15.70 13.67 -2.49
CA PRO A 88 -15.99 14.89 -3.24
C PRO A 88 -16.56 15.99 -2.32
N TYR A 89 -16.03 17.21 -2.44
CA TYR A 89 -16.40 18.38 -1.65
C TYR A 89 -17.36 19.34 -2.34
N SER A 90 -17.70 19.08 -3.61
CA SER A 90 -18.67 19.86 -4.36
C SER A 90 -19.99 20.02 -3.61
N ARG A 91 -20.73 21.07 -3.98
CA ARG A 91 -22.13 21.19 -3.58
C ARG A 91 -22.87 19.94 -4.03
N SER A 92 -23.88 19.53 -3.26
CA SER A 92 -24.67 18.34 -3.56
C SER A 92 -25.14 18.33 -5.00
N SER A 93 -24.73 17.30 -5.74
CA SER A 93 -25.26 16.95 -7.06
C SER A 93 -26.19 15.74 -6.93
N TYR A 94 -27.19 15.69 -7.80
CA TYR A 94 -28.22 14.66 -7.82
C TYR A 94 -28.42 14.15 -9.24
N ASP A 95 -28.71 12.86 -9.37
CA ASP A 95 -29.34 12.27 -10.55
C ASP A 95 -30.81 12.00 -10.19
N ASP A 96 -31.73 12.73 -10.83
CA ASP A 96 -33.12 12.87 -10.38
C ASP A 96 -33.25 13.27 -8.90
N LYS A 97 -33.49 12.30 -8.02
CA LYS A 97 -33.61 12.47 -6.55
C LYS A 97 -32.49 11.80 -5.77
N GLN A 98 -31.61 11.05 -6.46
CA GLN A 98 -30.54 10.31 -5.84
C GLN A 98 -29.29 11.19 -5.75
N ALA A 99 -28.79 11.41 -4.53
CA ALA A 99 -27.53 12.12 -4.34
C ALA A 99 -26.36 11.35 -4.99
N ILE A 100 -25.44 12.10 -5.58
CA ILE A 100 -24.15 11.61 -6.10
C ILE A 100 -23.01 12.15 -5.23
N THR A 101 -23.03 13.46 -4.94
CA THR A 101 -21.98 14.14 -4.15
C THR A 101 -22.58 15.00 -3.03
N GLY A 102 -21.70 15.68 -2.30
CA GLY A 102 -22.04 16.60 -1.22
C GLY A 102 -21.77 15.98 0.14
N MET A 103 -20.88 16.61 0.91
CA MET A 103 -20.39 16.09 2.19
C MET A 103 -21.50 15.75 3.20
N ARG A 104 -22.62 16.48 3.21
CA ARG A 104 -23.76 16.13 4.09
C ARG A 104 -24.34 14.75 3.72
N ASN A 105 -24.64 14.53 2.45
CA ASN A 105 -25.18 13.26 1.96
C ASN A 105 -24.20 12.10 2.22
N ILE A 106 -22.90 12.36 2.03
CA ILE A 106 -21.82 11.38 2.26
C ILE A 106 -21.72 11.00 3.74
N ILE A 107 -21.68 11.97 4.64
CA ILE A 107 -21.56 11.71 6.08
C ILE A 107 -22.84 11.06 6.63
N ASP A 108 -24.03 11.45 6.14
CA ASP A 108 -25.29 10.79 6.52
C ASP A 108 -25.31 9.32 6.05
N LYS A 109 -24.89 9.05 4.81
CA LYS A 109 -24.71 7.68 4.32
C LYS A 109 -23.70 6.90 5.16
N THR A 110 -22.60 7.54 5.54
CA THR A 110 -21.56 6.92 6.39
C THR A 110 -22.14 6.46 7.72
N ARG A 111 -22.98 7.27 8.37
CA ARG A 111 -23.63 6.90 9.64
C ARG A 111 -24.51 5.67 9.48
N LEU A 112 -25.32 5.62 8.42
CA LEU A 112 -26.18 4.48 8.11
C LEU A 112 -25.36 3.20 7.87
N GLU A 113 -24.29 3.28 7.08
CA GLU A 113 -23.45 2.13 6.76
C GLU A 113 -22.61 1.68 7.98
N ARG A 114 -22.09 2.62 8.77
CA ARG A 114 -21.46 2.32 10.07
C ARG A 114 -22.42 1.58 10.98
N ASP A 115 -23.69 1.97 10.99
CA ASP A 115 -24.69 1.31 11.82
C ASP A 115 -24.99 -0.14 11.39
N LYS A 116 -24.76 -0.46 10.12
CA LYS A 116 -24.77 -1.84 9.59
C LYS A 116 -23.45 -2.61 9.81
N GLY A 117 -22.40 -1.95 10.31
CA GLY A 117 -21.09 -2.56 10.57
C GLY A 117 -19.97 -2.16 9.60
N ALA A 118 -20.20 -1.23 8.67
CA ALA A 118 -19.13 -0.70 7.84
C ALA A 118 -18.08 0.03 8.68
N LYS A 119 -16.80 -0.15 8.32
CA LYS A 119 -15.67 0.55 8.92
C LYS A 119 -15.04 1.45 7.87
N VAL A 120 -15.14 2.77 8.03
CA VAL A 120 -14.69 3.72 6.99
C VAL A 120 -13.76 4.78 7.59
N ILE A 121 -12.60 4.95 6.93
CA ILE A 121 -11.55 5.89 7.32
C ILE A 121 -11.50 7.00 6.28
N TYR A 122 -11.83 8.20 6.72
CA TYR A 122 -11.87 9.41 5.90
C TYR A 122 -10.58 10.19 6.02
N LEU A 123 -10.02 10.65 4.90
CA LEU A 123 -9.07 11.76 4.86
C LEU A 123 -9.84 13.02 4.43
N ILE A 124 -10.07 13.94 5.37
CA ILE A 124 -10.95 15.09 5.14
C ILE A 124 -10.37 16.41 5.66
N LYS A 125 -10.86 17.54 5.14
CA LYS A 125 -10.65 18.86 5.74
C LYS A 125 -11.13 18.87 7.18
N SER A 126 -10.29 19.35 8.09
CA SER A 126 -10.66 19.76 9.45
C SER A 126 -11.54 21.01 9.35
N ALA A 127 -12.85 20.81 9.33
CA ALA A 127 -13.83 21.84 8.97
C ALA A 127 -14.89 22.01 10.07
N THR A 128 -14.48 22.26 11.31
CA THR A 128 -15.39 22.33 12.48
C THR A 128 -16.49 23.41 12.37
N SER A 129 -16.38 24.35 11.42
CA SER A 129 -17.43 25.33 11.11
C SER A 129 -18.49 24.80 10.13
N GLU A 130 -18.25 23.66 9.49
CA GLU A 130 -19.14 23.07 8.50
C GLU A 130 -20.12 22.10 9.17
N VAL A 131 -21.38 22.19 8.79
CA VAL A 131 -22.47 21.32 9.29
C VAL A 131 -22.30 19.83 9.01
N TRP A 132 -21.43 19.46 8.07
CA TRP A 132 -21.14 18.06 7.75
C TRP A 132 -19.96 17.51 8.56
N TRP A 133 -19.24 18.36 9.31
CA TRP A 133 -18.14 17.90 10.15
C TRP A 133 -18.62 16.81 11.12
N PRO A 134 -18.00 15.61 11.11
CA PRO A 134 -18.56 14.48 11.81
C PRO A 134 -18.13 14.44 13.28
N GLU A 135 -18.79 15.23 14.12
CA GLU A 135 -18.58 15.20 15.58
C GLU A 135 -18.87 13.82 16.20
N ASP A 136 -19.70 13.02 15.54
CA ASP A 136 -20.06 11.66 15.93
C ASP A 136 -19.13 10.56 15.41
N ALA A 137 -18.02 10.92 14.73
CA ALA A 137 -16.99 9.95 14.38
C ALA A 137 -16.46 9.23 15.64
N ASN A 138 -16.10 7.96 15.50
CA ASN A 138 -15.58 7.16 16.61
C ASN A 138 -14.17 7.60 17.03
N HIS A 139 -13.40 8.13 16.07
CA HIS A 139 -12.11 8.78 16.31
C HIS A 139 -11.89 9.92 15.30
N VAL A 140 -11.24 11.00 15.75
CA VAL A 140 -10.71 12.04 14.87
C VAL A 140 -9.22 12.26 15.17
N CYS A 141 -8.36 11.96 14.20
CA CYS A 141 -6.92 12.25 14.27
C CYS A 141 -6.61 13.52 13.46
N PHE A 142 -6.21 14.60 14.12
CA PHE A 142 -5.84 15.84 13.42
C PHE A 142 -4.41 15.76 12.89
N ILE A 143 -4.21 16.13 11.62
CA ILE A 143 -2.88 16.15 11.01
C ILE A 143 -2.23 17.52 11.26
N ARG A 144 -1.10 17.52 11.97
CA ARG A 144 -0.24 18.71 12.14
C ARG A 144 0.64 18.88 10.93
N GLY A 145 0.46 20.00 10.22
CA GLY A 145 1.16 20.29 8.96
C GLY A 145 0.19 20.30 7.78
N ARG A 146 0.53 21.07 6.73
CA ARG A 146 -0.32 21.17 5.53
C ARG A 146 -0.10 19.97 4.63
N ILE A 147 -1.20 19.41 4.13
CA ILE A 147 -1.17 18.38 3.10
C ILE A 147 -1.20 19.05 1.73
N SER A 148 -0.40 18.54 0.79
CA SER A 148 -0.57 18.80 -0.63
C SER A 148 -1.26 17.59 -1.25
N PHE A 149 -2.20 17.83 -2.15
CA PHE A 149 -2.87 16.78 -2.93
C PHE A 149 -2.37 16.81 -4.37
N ASP A 150 -2.47 15.67 -5.04
CA ASP A 150 -2.00 15.52 -6.42
C ASP A 150 -3.10 15.93 -7.41
N LEU A 151 -2.67 16.51 -8.52
CA LEU A 151 -3.54 16.75 -9.67
C LEU A 151 -3.80 15.43 -10.38
N PRO A 152 -5.00 15.25 -10.98
CA PRO A 152 -5.28 14.05 -11.73
C PRO A 152 -4.46 13.98 -13.03
N ALA A 153 -4.18 12.76 -13.50
CA ALA A 153 -3.33 12.52 -14.67
C ALA A 153 -3.84 13.19 -15.96
N TRP A 154 -5.16 13.38 -16.10
CA TRP A 154 -5.77 14.07 -17.24
C TRP A 154 -5.62 15.60 -17.20
N PHE A 155 -5.20 16.18 -16.07
CA PHE A 155 -5.07 17.63 -15.93
C PHE A 155 -3.93 18.18 -16.81
N LYS A 156 -4.31 19.05 -17.74
CA LYS A 156 -3.39 19.77 -18.64
C LYS A 156 -3.47 21.26 -18.33
N PRO A 157 -2.44 21.93 -17.79
CA PRO A 157 -2.54 23.31 -17.34
C PRO A 157 -2.76 24.27 -18.51
N ALA A 158 -3.72 25.18 -18.39
CA ALA A 158 -4.01 26.22 -19.39
C ALA A 158 -2.88 27.26 -19.53
N ASN A 159 -2.06 27.45 -18.50
CA ASN A 159 -0.88 28.31 -18.53
C ASN A 159 0.05 27.99 -17.33
N LYS A 160 1.24 28.61 -17.28
CA LYS A 160 2.27 28.36 -16.25
C LYS A 160 1.85 28.65 -14.81
N THR A 161 0.79 29.43 -14.59
CA THR A 161 0.30 29.74 -13.23
C THR A 161 -0.60 28.65 -12.67
N GLN A 162 -0.96 27.64 -13.48
CA GLN A 162 -1.84 26.55 -13.10
C GLN A 162 -1.03 25.36 -12.54
N SER A 163 -0.26 25.57 -11.47
CA SER A 163 0.52 24.54 -10.80
C SER A 163 -0.10 24.12 -9.46
N ALA A 164 0.07 22.84 -9.09
CA ALA A 164 -0.37 22.33 -7.79
C ALA A 164 0.25 23.16 -6.65
N SER A 165 -0.54 23.39 -5.60
CA SER A 165 -0.10 24.02 -4.36
C SER A 165 -0.65 23.24 -3.17
N SER A 166 -0.10 23.48 -1.98
CA SER A 166 -0.60 22.85 -0.76
C SER A 166 -2.09 23.18 -0.55
N ALA A 167 -2.85 22.26 0.02
CA ALA A 167 -4.23 22.52 0.39
C ALA A 167 -4.30 23.77 1.28
N GLY A 168 -5.19 24.69 0.95
CA GLY A 168 -5.45 25.91 1.73
C GLY A 168 -6.14 25.65 3.07
N PHE A 169 -6.21 24.39 3.53
CA PHE A 169 -6.96 23.97 4.71
C PHE A 169 -6.21 22.92 5.54
N ALA A 170 -6.61 22.74 6.79
CA ALA A 170 -6.04 21.72 7.67
C ALA A 170 -6.76 20.39 7.43
N CYS A 171 -6.08 19.26 7.60
CA CYS A 171 -6.67 17.94 7.38
C CYS A 171 -6.81 17.17 8.68
N ALA A 172 -7.76 16.23 8.69
CA ALA A 172 -8.00 15.28 9.75
C ALA A 172 -8.35 13.92 9.15
N ILE A 173 -8.10 12.87 9.91
CA ILE A 173 -8.52 11.51 9.62
C ILE A 173 -9.71 11.20 10.53
N ALA A 174 -10.89 11.01 9.96
CA ALA A 174 -12.10 10.66 10.71
C ALA A 174 -12.43 9.18 10.54
N ILE A 175 -12.60 8.47 11.65
CA ILE A 175 -12.82 7.01 11.65
C ILE A 175 -14.25 6.73 12.11
N PHE A 176 -14.98 6.01 11.28
CA PHE A 176 -16.29 5.46 11.59
C PHE A 176 -16.13 3.95 11.74
N ASP A 177 -16.00 3.50 12.98
CA ASP A 177 -15.81 2.11 13.36
C ASP A 177 -16.37 1.91 14.78
N LYS A 178 -17.50 1.20 14.90
CA LYS A 178 -18.12 0.92 16.21
C LYS A 178 -17.24 0.05 17.11
N ASP A 179 -16.26 -0.65 16.53
CA ASP A 179 -15.30 -1.45 17.27
C ASP A 179 -14.08 -0.65 17.73
N TRP A 180 -13.99 0.64 17.43
CA TRP A 180 -12.92 1.49 17.92
C TRP A 180 -12.89 1.49 19.45
N ARG A 181 -11.70 1.22 20.03
CA ARG A 181 -11.43 1.23 21.48
C ARG A 181 -10.36 2.23 21.90
N GLY A 182 -9.79 2.96 20.94
CA GLY A 182 -8.80 4.00 21.22
C GLY A 182 -9.44 5.28 21.76
N GLU A 183 -8.61 6.30 21.95
CA GLU A 183 -9.05 7.64 22.33
C GLU A 183 -10.00 8.25 21.30
N ARG A 184 -10.81 9.25 21.69
CA ARG A 184 -11.75 9.94 20.78
C ARG A 184 -11.05 10.89 19.82
N MET A 185 -9.94 11.47 20.24
CA MET A 185 -9.19 12.44 19.46
C MET A 185 -7.70 12.22 19.63
N SER A 186 -6.94 12.36 18.55
CA SER A 186 -5.48 12.31 18.58
C SER A 186 -4.88 13.31 17.58
N TYR A 187 -3.56 13.33 17.51
CA TYR A 187 -2.84 14.12 16.53
C TYR A 187 -1.69 13.31 15.92
N ILE A 188 -1.40 13.56 14.65
CA ILE A 188 -0.23 13.00 13.96
C ILE A 188 0.51 14.11 13.22
N ASN A 189 1.84 14.07 13.19
CA ASN A 189 2.60 15.00 12.36
C ASN A 189 2.56 14.52 10.90
N ARG A 190 2.34 15.46 9.98
CA ARG A 190 2.33 15.23 8.53
C ARG A 190 3.61 14.56 8.06
N ASP A 191 4.77 15.02 8.53
CA ASP A 191 6.07 14.50 8.09
C ASP A 191 6.28 13.05 8.56
N ASP A 192 5.81 12.70 9.75
CA ASP A 192 5.85 11.32 10.24
C ASP A 192 4.92 10.42 9.43
N LEU A 193 3.71 10.90 9.13
CA LEU A 193 2.75 10.17 8.30
C LEU A 193 3.30 9.91 6.88
N LEU A 194 3.93 10.91 6.27
CA LEU A 194 4.58 10.75 4.95
C LEU A 194 5.79 9.82 5.01
N ARG A 195 6.59 9.89 6.07
CA ARG A 195 7.75 9.00 6.26
C ARG A 195 7.30 7.54 6.36
N ASP A 196 6.30 7.26 7.19
CA ASP A 196 5.75 5.91 7.34
C ASP A 196 5.20 5.38 6.01
N GLY A 197 4.51 6.24 5.24
CA GLY A 197 4.02 5.88 3.92
C GLY A 197 5.12 5.66 2.88
N GLN A 198 6.22 6.41 2.95
CA GLN A 198 7.38 6.21 2.09
C GLN A 198 8.05 4.84 2.38
N VAL A 199 8.19 4.48 3.66
CA VAL A 199 8.68 3.15 4.07
C VAL A 199 7.77 2.04 3.54
N MET A 200 6.45 2.19 3.65
CA MET A 200 5.50 1.21 3.09
C MET A 200 5.64 1.07 1.57
N LEU A 201 5.79 2.17 0.83
CA LEU A 201 6.01 2.15 -0.61
C LEU A 201 7.33 1.45 -0.97
N GLU A 202 8.39 1.68 -0.21
CA GLU A 202 9.66 0.98 -0.39
C GLU A 202 9.52 -0.52 -0.17
N ILE A 203 8.82 -0.94 0.90
CA ILE A 203 8.52 -2.36 1.18
C ILE A 203 7.72 -2.97 0.03
N ILE A 204 6.68 -2.29 -0.46
CA ILE A 204 5.84 -2.76 -1.58
C ILE A 204 6.67 -2.90 -2.85
N ASN A 205 7.51 -1.93 -3.16
CA ASN A 205 8.37 -1.98 -4.33
C ASN A 205 9.36 -3.14 -4.22
N VAL A 206 10.03 -3.30 -3.08
CA VAL A 206 10.91 -4.44 -2.81
C VAL A 206 10.14 -5.75 -2.98
N ALA A 207 8.95 -5.89 -2.39
CA ALA A 207 8.12 -7.08 -2.53
C ALA A 207 7.69 -7.34 -3.99
N ALA A 208 7.39 -6.30 -4.77
CA ALA A 208 7.06 -6.44 -6.19
C ALA A 208 8.27 -6.92 -7.02
N PHE A 209 9.48 -6.43 -6.71
CA PHE A 209 10.72 -6.91 -7.35
C PHE A 209 11.13 -8.30 -6.87
N HIS A 210 10.76 -8.68 -5.65
CA HIS A 210 11.01 -10.00 -5.05
C HIS A 210 9.80 -10.92 -5.13
N THR A 211 8.79 -10.63 -5.96
CA THR A 211 7.76 -11.60 -6.29
C THR A 211 8.37 -12.51 -7.36
N PRO A 212 8.91 -13.70 -7.01
CA PRO A 212 9.18 -14.69 -8.04
C PRO A 212 7.85 -14.90 -8.76
N THR A 213 7.89 -14.84 -10.10
CA THR A 213 6.79 -15.38 -10.91
C THR A 213 6.44 -16.71 -10.26
N ALA A 214 5.20 -16.83 -9.75
CA ALA A 214 4.74 -18.05 -9.12
C ALA A 214 4.79 -19.14 -10.19
N THR A 215 5.96 -19.75 -10.32
CA THR A 215 6.15 -20.99 -11.04
C THR A 215 5.38 -21.93 -10.17
N THR A 216 4.15 -22.22 -10.58
CA THR A 216 3.31 -23.22 -9.93
C THR A 216 4.18 -24.46 -9.84
N ILE A 217 4.72 -24.76 -8.65
CA ILE A 217 5.14 -26.11 -8.35
C ILE A 217 3.82 -26.86 -8.34
N LYS A 218 3.51 -27.54 -9.45
CA LYS A 218 2.58 -28.65 -9.40
C LYS A 218 3.24 -29.63 -8.45
N ASN A 219 2.86 -29.58 -7.17
CA ASN A 219 3.02 -30.71 -6.29
C ASN A 219 2.14 -31.79 -6.91
N THR A 220 2.71 -32.58 -7.81
CA THR A 220 2.21 -33.92 -8.04
C THR A 220 2.40 -34.62 -6.71
N VAL A 221 1.32 -34.74 -5.94
CA VAL A 221 1.28 -35.63 -4.79
C VAL A 221 1.44 -37.02 -5.40
N GLU A 222 2.65 -37.57 -5.34
CA GLU A 222 2.82 -39.00 -5.50
C GLU A 222 2.15 -39.63 -4.28
N ILE A 223 0.98 -40.22 -4.51
CA ILE A 223 0.31 -41.08 -3.55
C ILE A 223 1.24 -42.29 -3.39
N ILE A 224 2.05 -42.28 -2.33
CA ILE A 224 2.70 -43.49 -1.85
C ILE A 224 1.56 -44.39 -1.39
N GLN A 225 1.34 -45.51 -2.09
CA GLN A 225 0.48 -46.58 -1.59
C GLN A 225 1.14 -47.15 -0.35
N ASP A 226 0.54 -46.87 0.80
CA ASP A 226 0.95 -47.37 2.11
C ASP A 226 0.42 -48.80 2.25
N ASP A 227 1.25 -49.77 1.87
CA ASP A 227 1.08 -51.18 2.22
C ASP A 227 2.01 -51.50 3.39
N THR A 228 1.67 -51.06 4.61
CA THR A 228 2.23 -51.68 5.82
C THR A 228 1.30 -51.59 7.02
N GLU A 229 1.08 -52.75 7.63
CA GLU A 229 0.18 -53.02 8.75
C GLU A 229 0.63 -52.36 10.08
N ILE A 230 -0.38 -51.91 10.84
CA ILE A 230 -0.55 -51.95 12.30
C ILE A 230 0.71 -51.77 13.18
N GLY A 231 0.78 -50.58 13.80
CA GLY A 231 0.95 -50.46 15.25
C GLY A 231 2.36 -50.19 15.77
N GLU A 232 2.74 -48.92 15.85
CA GLU A 232 3.64 -48.43 16.91
C GLU A 232 3.13 -47.09 17.45
N GLN A 233 3.07 -47.00 18.78
CA GLN A 233 2.57 -45.84 19.51
C GLN A 233 3.63 -44.73 19.43
N ILE A 234 3.29 -43.63 18.76
CA ILE A 234 4.19 -42.48 18.60
C ILE A 234 4.39 -41.79 19.96
N ASP A 235 5.62 -41.79 20.45
CA ASP A 235 6.02 -41.10 21.68
C ASP A 235 6.13 -39.59 21.44
N ILE A 236 5.12 -38.86 21.91
CA ILE A 236 4.95 -37.41 21.70
C ILE A 236 6.10 -36.61 22.32
N GLU A 237 6.76 -37.12 23.36
CA GLU A 237 7.87 -36.42 24.02
C GLU A 237 9.16 -36.41 23.16
N GLN A 238 9.39 -37.45 22.35
CA GLN A 238 10.52 -37.48 21.41
C GLN A 238 10.35 -36.52 20.23
N LEU A 239 9.11 -36.22 19.81
CA LEU A 239 8.81 -35.24 18.77
C LEU A 239 9.01 -33.80 19.26
N ILE A 240 8.61 -33.50 20.50
CA ILE A 240 8.82 -32.19 21.11
C ILE A 240 10.31 -31.91 21.35
N ALA A 241 11.10 -32.94 21.70
CA ALA A 241 12.55 -32.80 21.85
C ALA A 241 13.29 -32.58 20.52
N LYS A 242 12.74 -33.05 19.39
CA LYS A 242 13.34 -32.89 18.05
C LYS A 242 13.03 -31.53 17.41
N ASP A 243 11.86 -30.96 17.72
CA ASP A 243 11.46 -29.62 17.27
C ASP A 243 12.12 -28.49 18.08
N ALA A 244 12.73 -28.79 19.23
CA ALA A 244 13.47 -27.82 20.05
C ALA A 244 14.90 -27.53 19.54
N GLU A 245 15.40 -28.27 18.54
CA GLU A 245 16.75 -28.08 17.96
C GLU A 245 16.75 -27.42 16.57
N THR A 246 15.62 -26.94 16.05
CA THR A 246 15.63 -26.21 14.78
C THR A 246 16.01 -24.74 14.98
N GLU A 247 17.25 -24.43 14.61
CA GLU A 247 17.76 -23.07 14.41
C GLU A 247 16.82 -22.21 13.53
N PRO A 248 16.77 -20.88 13.76
CA PRO A 248 15.89 -19.98 13.02
C PRO A 248 16.20 -20.05 11.53
N ALA A 249 15.16 -20.06 10.70
CA ALA A 249 15.21 -20.21 9.24
C ALA A 249 16.25 -19.27 8.59
N THR A 250 17.48 -19.76 8.41
CA THR A 250 18.52 -19.09 7.62
C THR A 250 18.14 -19.20 6.14
N THR A 251 17.98 -18.07 5.46
CA THR A 251 17.74 -17.97 4.02
C THR A 251 18.77 -18.81 3.24
N LYS A 252 18.38 -19.97 2.71
CA LYS A 252 19.29 -20.81 1.93
C LYS A 252 19.44 -20.25 0.51
N TRP A 253 20.52 -19.52 0.25
CA TRP A 253 20.90 -19.06 -1.10
C TRP A 253 21.09 -20.23 -2.09
N PRO A 254 20.75 -20.07 -3.39
CA PRO A 254 21.02 -21.07 -4.43
C PRO A 254 22.49 -21.47 -4.51
N SER A 255 22.78 -22.73 -4.85
CA SER A 255 24.14 -23.27 -4.92
C SER A 255 25.07 -22.48 -5.86
N GLU A 256 24.53 -21.95 -6.96
CA GLU A 256 25.29 -21.15 -7.93
C GLU A 256 25.68 -19.76 -7.37
N VAL A 257 24.80 -19.14 -6.57
CA VAL A 257 25.09 -17.88 -5.86
C VAL A 257 26.21 -18.11 -4.83
N ARG A 258 26.13 -19.20 -4.07
CA ARG A 258 27.16 -19.57 -3.08
C ARG A 258 28.50 -19.83 -3.76
N TYR A 259 28.51 -20.59 -4.84
CA TYR A 259 29.70 -20.88 -5.63
C TYR A 259 30.41 -19.59 -6.10
N ILE A 260 29.67 -18.62 -6.65
CA ILE A 260 30.25 -17.35 -7.10
C ILE A 260 30.95 -16.61 -5.94
N VAL A 261 30.30 -16.52 -4.78
CA VAL A 261 30.85 -15.79 -3.63
C VAL A 261 32.04 -16.54 -3.01
N GLU A 262 31.98 -17.88 -2.95
CA GLU A 262 33.10 -18.72 -2.53
C GLU A 262 34.33 -18.52 -3.44
N GLU A 263 34.15 -18.47 -4.76
CA GLU A 263 35.24 -18.21 -5.70
C GLU A 263 35.83 -16.80 -5.51
N CYS A 264 35.00 -15.79 -5.22
CA CYS A 264 35.47 -14.44 -4.92
C CYS A 264 36.30 -14.37 -3.64
N PHE A 265 35.91 -15.09 -2.58
CA PHE A 265 36.69 -15.14 -1.35
C PHE A 265 37.92 -16.03 -1.43
N LYS A 266 37.91 -17.10 -2.24
CA LYS A 266 39.13 -17.86 -2.57
C LYS A 266 40.17 -16.97 -3.25
N ALA A 267 39.73 -16.06 -4.13
CA ALA A 267 40.61 -15.08 -4.76
C ALA A 267 41.04 -13.93 -3.83
N ASN A 268 40.28 -13.67 -2.75
CA ASN A 268 40.49 -12.55 -1.82
C ASN A 268 40.36 -12.98 -0.34
N PRO A 269 41.22 -13.87 0.17
CA PRO A 269 41.03 -14.53 1.47
C PRO A 269 40.96 -13.54 2.65
N ASN A 270 41.75 -12.45 2.60
CA ASN A 270 41.83 -11.46 3.69
C ASN A 270 40.67 -10.43 3.69
N LYS A 271 39.65 -10.63 2.84
CA LYS A 271 38.50 -9.71 2.71
C LYS A 271 37.21 -10.28 3.31
N HIS A 272 37.21 -11.53 3.74
CA HIS A 272 36.00 -12.20 4.25
C HIS A 272 35.50 -11.58 5.57
N ASN A 273 34.21 -11.26 5.63
CA ASN A 273 33.44 -11.06 6.86
C ASN A 273 31.94 -11.24 6.56
N ASP A 274 31.13 -11.42 7.59
CA ASP A 274 29.70 -11.77 7.44
C ASP A 274 28.90 -10.70 6.68
N HIS A 275 29.21 -9.42 6.91
CA HIS A 275 28.55 -8.32 6.21
C HIS A 275 28.87 -8.32 4.71
N ARG A 276 30.16 -8.47 4.35
CA ARG A 276 30.61 -8.55 2.96
C ARG A 276 30.09 -9.82 2.30
N ALA A 277 30.06 -10.95 3.01
CA ALA A 277 29.50 -12.18 2.49
C ALA A 277 28.02 -12.00 2.13
N HIS A 278 27.23 -11.37 3.02
CA HIS A 278 25.83 -11.05 2.74
C HIS A 278 25.66 -10.13 1.52
N VAL A 279 26.42 -9.03 1.45
CA VAL A 279 26.38 -8.07 0.33
C VAL A 279 26.76 -8.73 -1.00
N LEU A 280 27.77 -9.60 -1.01
CA LEU A 280 28.18 -10.31 -2.21
C LEU A 280 27.16 -11.38 -2.64
N LEU A 281 26.51 -12.06 -1.70
CA LEU A 281 25.45 -13.03 -1.99
C LEU A 281 24.24 -12.33 -2.65
N GLU A 282 23.84 -11.16 -2.14
CA GLU A 282 22.78 -10.35 -2.74
C GLU A 282 23.14 -9.87 -4.15
N LEU A 283 24.37 -9.37 -4.33
CA LEU A 283 24.82 -8.86 -5.62
C LEU A 283 25.00 -9.97 -6.65
N ALA A 284 25.57 -11.12 -6.26
CA ALA A 284 25.69 -12.29 -7.11
C ALA A 284 24.32 -12.81 -7.58
N ASN A 285 23.36 -12.89 -6.66
CA ASN A 285 21.99 -13.27 -6.98
C ASN A 285 21.33 -12.29 -7.95
N LYS A 286 21.46 -10.98 -7.71
CA LYS A 286 20.95 -9.94 -8.60
C LYS A 286 21.51 -10.08 -10.03
N ARG A 287 22.81 -10.30 -10.17
CA ARG A 287 23.47 -10.40 -11.47
C ARG A 287 23.11 -11.68 -12.23
N LEU A 288 22.92 -12.79 -11.53
CA LEU A 288 22.40 -14.03 -12.14
C LEU A 288 20.97 -13.83 -12.67
N LEU A 289 20.12 -13.12 -11.93
CA LEU A 289 18.76 -12.77 -12.38
C LEU A 289 18.75 -11.85 -13.61
N GLU A 290 19.75 -10.97 -13.73
CA GLU A 290 20.02 -10.15 -14.92
C GLU A 290 20.61 -10.96 -16.10
N LYS A 291 20.70 -12.30 -15.96
CA LYS A 291 21.28 -13.24 -16.94
C LYS A 291 22.75 -12.97 -17.26
N MET A 292 23.48 -12.37 -16.33
CA MET A 292 24.93 -12.20 -16.46
C MET A 292 25.61 -13.56 -16.24
N ARG A 293 26.64 -13.87 -17.04
CA ARG A 293 27.36 -15.14 -16.90
C ARG A 293 28.14 -15.18 -15.58
N PRO A 294 28.20 -16.31 -14.85
CA PRO A 294 28.92 -16.42 -13.58
C PRO A 294 30.35 -15.89 -13.63
N SER A 295 31.07 -16.11 -14.72
CA SER A 295 32.45 -15.60 -14.90
C SER A 295 32.54 -14.07 -14.92
N GLN A 296 31.52 -13.37 -15.43
CA GLN A 296 31.46 -11.91 -15.45
C GLN A 296 31.11 -11.36 -14.07
N ILE A 297 30.24 -12.06 -13.34
CA ILE A 297 29.86 -11.71 -11.97
C ILE A 297 31.08 -11.84 -11.05
N ILE A 298 31.80 -12.96 -11.12
CA ILE A 298 33.02 -13.18 -10.33
C ILE A 298 34.04 -12.06 -10.60
N ALA A 299 34.21 -11.63 -11.85
CA ALA A 299 35.12 -10.53 -12.20
C ALA A 299 34.67 -9.17 -11.62
N GLU A 300 33.37 -8.85 -11.68
CA GLU A 300 32.79 -7.64 -11.08
C GLU A 300 33.00 -7.62 -9.56
N LEU A 301 32.62 -8.70 -8.88
CA LEU A 301 32.74 -8.82 -7.43
C LEU A 301 34.19 -8.80 -6.94
N ASN A 302 35.11 -9.44 -7.68
CA ASN A 302 36.54 -9.37 -7.38
C ASN A 302 37.07 -7.93 -7.51
N THR A 303 36.61 -7.17 -8.50
CA THR A 303 36.99 -5.75 -8.64
C THR A 303 36.54 -4.94 -7.44
N MET A 304 35.34 -5.19 -6.92
CA MET A 304 34.82 -4.54 -5.70
C MET A 304 35.63 -4.93 -4.46
N LEU A 305 36.02 -6.20 -4.32
CA LEU A 305 36.81 -6.68 -3.19
C LEU A 305 38.24 -6.11 -3.17
N VAL A 306 38.83 -5.89 -4.34
CA VAL A 306 40.14 -5.25 -4.49
C VAL A 306 40.11 -3.79 -4.05
N GLN A 307 38.98 -3.10 -4.25
CA GLN A 307 38.79 -1.69 -3.84
C GLN A 307 38.51 -1.53 -2.33
N CYS A 308 38.17 -2.61 -1.64
CA CYS A 308 37.98 -2.59 -0.18
C CYS A 308 39.33 -2.61 0.54
N GLU A 309 39.47 -1.95 1.70
CA GLU A 309 40.69 -2.06 2.51
C GLU A 309 40.88 -3.50 3.07
N PRO A 310 42.12 -4.02 3.17
CA PRO A 310 42.40 -5.28 3.85
C PRO A 310 41.99 -5.19 5.32
N MET A 311 41.50 -6.28 5.90
CA MET A 311 41.43 -6.34 7.36
C MET A 311 42.87 -6.39 7.88
N GLY A 312 43.27 -5.38 8.65
CA GLY A 312 44.48 -5.48 9.47
C GLY A 312 44.23 -6.42 10.64
N ASP A 313 45.26 -7.14 11.07
CA ASP A 313 45.20 -7.93 12.30
C ASP A 313 44.87 -6.99 13.47
N ALA A 314 43.64 -7.05 13.97
CA ALA A 314 43.27 -6.35 15.18
C ALA A 314 43.96 -7.03 16.37
N ALA A 315 44.97 -6.35 16.91
CA ALA A 315 45.52 -6.61 18.25
C ALA A 315 44.64 -5.97 19.33
#